data_AF-A0A7X7QHU6-F1
#
_entry.id   AF-A0A7X7QHU6-F1
#
_cell.length_a   1.000
_cell.length_b   1.000
_cell.length_c   1.000
_cell.angle_alpha   90.00
_cell.angle_beta   90.00
_cell.angle_gamma   90.00
#
_symmetry.space_group_name_H-M   'P 1'
#
loop_
_entity.id
_entity.type
_entity.pdbx_description
1 polymer ?
#
loop_
_entity_poly.entity_id
_entity_poly.type
_entity_poly.pdbx_seq_one_letter_code
_entity_poly.pdbx_strand_id
1 'polypeptide(L)'
;MVNWRLSQGGWQGRLVEIDRAEPLVAQFEVDINSADWPELIQLPGIGETLARRIVASRETDGPFADNDDLCRVPGIGPKTLDRIRPYLRPMPDVDNVAGK
;
A
#
# COMPACT_ATOMS: atom_id res chain seq x y z
N MET A 1 -40.45 29.20 44.51
CA MET A 1 -39.70 29.71 43.34
C MET A 1 -38.25 29.33 43.49
N VAL A 2 -37.83 28.23 42.89
CA VAL A 2 -36.41 27.88 42.72
C VAL A 2 -36.26 27.56 41.24
N ASN A 3 -35.71 28.50 40.48
CA ASN A 3 -35.45 28.35 39.05
C ASN A 3 -34.12 27.62 38.88
N TRP A 4 -34.18 26.31 38.67
CA TRP A 4 -33.07 25.58 38.09
C TRP A 4 -33.03 25.87 36.58
N ARG A 5 -32.15 26.79 36.18
CA ARG A 5 -31.84 27.05 34.78
C ARG A 5 -31.00 25.89 34.26
N LEU A 6 -31.60 24.98 33.49
CA LEU A 6 -30.89 23.96 32.73
C LEU A 6 -29.95 24.64 31.72
N SER A 7 -28.68 24.72 32.07
CA SER A 7 -27.61 25.02 31.11
C SER A 7 -27.47 23.81 30.19
N GLN A 8 -27.58 24.06 28.89
CA GLN A 8 -27.55 23.09 27.82
C GLN A 8 -26.19 22.37 27.77
N GLY A 9 -26.04 21.30 28.55
CA GLY A 9 -24.99 20.30 28.34
C GLY A 9 -25.43 19.37 27.21
N GLY A 10 -24.88 19.57 26.01
CA GLY A 10 -25.25 18.86 24.80
C GLY A 10 -24.95 17.37 24.86
N TRP A 11 -26.02 16.56 24.81
CA TRP A 11 -25.97 15.13 24.50
C TRP A 11 -26.28 14.92 23.01
N GLN A 12 -25.54 15.56 22.11
CA GLN A 12 -25.48 15.10 20.72
C GLN A 12 -24.48 13.94 20.58
N GLY A 13 -24.48 13.03 21.54
CA GLY A 13 -23.84 11.73 21.41
C GLY A 13 -24.70 10.85 20.52
N ARG A 14 -24.57 11.01 19.21
CA ARG A 14 -25.04 9.99 18.27
C ARG A 14 -24.35 8.70 18.70
N LEU A 15 -25.13 7.69 19.08
CA LEU A 15 -24.62 6.34 19.31
C LEU A 15 -23.85 5.95 18.04
N VAL A 16 -22.53 5.95 18.11
CA VAL A 16 -21.71 5.24 17.14
C VAL A 16 -21.94 3.78 17.50
N GLU A 17 -22.75 3.07 16.70
CA GLU A 17 -22.82 1.61 16.77
C GLU A 17 -21.43 1.07 16.41
N ILE A 18 -20.57 0.87 17.41
CA ILE A 18 -19.22 0.29 17.23
C ILE A 18 -19.33 -1.15 16.71
N ASP A 19 -20.49 -1.80 16.88
CA ASP A 19 -20.76 -3.18 16.47
C ASP A 19 -20.95 -3.39 14.96
N ARG A 20 -20.92 -2.33 14.13
CA ARG A 20 -21.00 -2.43 12.65
C ARG A 20 -19.78 -1.89 11.92
N ALA A 21 -18.59 -2.02 12.49
CA ALA A 21 -17.40 -1.90 11.64
C ALA A 21 -17.43 -3.03 10.62
N GLU A 22 -17.58 -2.72 9.33
CA GLU A 22 -17.38 -3.71 8.27
C GLU A 22 -16.00 -4.34 8.46
N PRO A 23 -15.87 -5.68 8.29
CA PRO A 23 -14.60 -6.34 8.49
C PRO A 23 -13.56 -5.68 7.58
N LEU A 24 -12.49 -5.18 8.18
CA LEU A 24 -11.38 -4.62 7.44
C LEU A 24 -10.75 -5.75 6.63
N VAL A 25 -11.03 -5.77 5.34
CA VAL A 25 -10.36 -6.65 4.39
C VAL A 25 -8.98 -6.05 4.14
N ALA A 26 -7.99 -6.48 4.92
CA ALA A 26 -6.60 -6.12 4.66
C ALA A 26 -6.15 -6.77 3.35
N GLN A 27 -5.87 -5.94 2.35
CA GLN A 27 -5.26 -6.40 1.09
C GLN A 27 -3.76 -6.56 1.32
N PHE A 28 -3.20 -7.68 0.84
CA PHE A 28 -1.77 -7.90 0.89
C PHE A 28 -1.10 -7.06 -0.20
N GLU A 29 -0.40 -6.01 0.21
CA GLU A 29 0.37 -5.12 -0.67
C GLU A 29 1.84 -5.13 -0.26
N VAL A 30 2.73 -5.14 -1.25
CA VAL A 30 4.18 -5.11 -1.08
C VAL A 30 4.72 -3.84 -1.70
N ASP A 31 5.56 -3.12 -0.95
CA ASP A 31 6.32 -1.98 -1.46
C ASP A 31 7.63 -2.48 -2.07
N ILE A 32 7.74 -2.41 -3.40
CA ILE A 32 8.91 -2.89 -4.15
C ILE A 32 10.20 -2.14 -3.82
N ASN A 33 10.12 -0.86 -3.43
CA ASN A 33 11.30 -0.05 -3.13
C ASN A 33 11.83 -0.32 -1.72
N SER A 34 10.97 -0.79 -0.81
CA SER A 34 11.32 -1.03 0.59
C SER A 34 11.47 -2.50 0.95
N ALA A 35 10.71 -3.40 0.31
CA ALA A 35 10.59 -4.80 0.71
C ALA A 35 11.89 -5.58 0.54
N ASP A 36 12.16 -6.51 1.46
CA ASP A 36 13.32 -7.40 1.36
C ASP A 36 13.04 -8.58 0.43
N TRP A 37 14.10 -9.26 -0.01
CA TRP A 37 13.98 -10.42 -0.89
C TRP A 37 13.02 -11.52 -0.37
N PRO A 38 12.90 -11.84 0.94
CA PRO A 38 11.95 -12.84 1.41
C PRO A 38 10.50 -12.40 1.26
N GLU A 39 10.24 -11.09 1.37
CA GLU A 39 8.90 -10.52 1.21
C GLU A 39 8.48 -10.52 -0.26
N LEU A 40 9.40 -10.20 -1.15
CA LEU A 40 9.18 -10.23 -2.60
C LEU A 40 8.87 -11.64 -3.13
N ILE A 41 9.36 -12.71 -2.48
CA ILE A 41 9.06 -14.10 -2.86
C ILE A 41 7.57 -14.44 -2.63
N GLN A 42 6.86 -13.69 -1.76
CA GLN A 42 5.43 -13.91 -1.56
C GLN A 42 4.60 -13.52 -2.79
N LEU A 43 5.18 -12.76 -3.73
CA LEU A 43 4.51 -12.36 -4.96
C LEU A 43 4.38 -13.53 -5.95
N PRO A 44 3.22 -13.69 -6.60
CA PRO A 44 2.97 -14.82 -7.49
C PRO A 44 3.89 -14.79 -8.71
N GLY A 45 4.77 -15.78 -8.82
CA GLY A 45 5.72 -15.90 -9.93
C GLY A 45 7.07 -15.21 -9.70
N ILE A 46 7.31 -14.67 -8.49
CA ILE A 46 8.61 -14.17 -8.07
C ILE A 46 9.28 -15.22 -7.19
N GLY A 47 10.29 -15.90 -7.74
CA GLY A 47 11.15 -16.80 -6.97
C GLY A 47 12.34 -16.04 -6.35
N GLU A 48 13.12 -16.73 -5.52
CA GLU A 48 14.30 -16.18 -4.84
C GLU A 48 15.27 -15.46 -5.79
N THR A 49 15.54 -16.05 -6.96
CA THR A 49 16.42 -15.44 -7.97
C THR A 49 15.88 -14.11 -8.50
N LEU A 50 14.57 -14.02 -8.76
CA LEU A 50 13.94 -12.78 -9.25
C LEU A 50 13.87 -11.74 -8.14
N ALA A 51 13.46 -12.13 -6.92
CA ALA A 51 13.43 -11.26 -5.75
C ALA A 51 14.79 -10.59 -5.51
N ARG A 52 15.88 -11.36 -5.55
CA ARG A 52 17.24 -10.80 -5.42
C ARG A 52 17.61 -9.86 -6.56
N ARG A 53 17.17 -10.12 -7.78
CA ARG A 53 17.42 -9.21 -8.92
C ARG A 53 16.65 -7.90 -8.79
N ILE A 54 15.44 -7.92 -8.23
CA ILE A 54 14.67 -6.69 -7.95
C ILE A 54 15.44 -5.83 -6.95
N VAL A 55 15.88 -6.43 -5.83
CA VAL A 55 16.70 -5.73 -4.82
C VAL A 55 17.99 -5.19 -5.42
N ALA A 56 18.71 -6.00 -6.19
CA ALA A 56 19.93 -5.56 -6.86
C ALA A 56 19.68 -4.40 -7.84
N SER A 57 18.61 -4.46 -8.65
CA SER A 57 18.31 -3.40 -9.62
C SER A 57 17.98 -2.07 -8.93
N ARG A 58 17.26 -2.07 -7.79
CA ARG A 58 17.04 -0.81 -7.06
C ARG A 58 18.31 -0.25 -6.39
N GLU A 59 19.26 -1.12 -6.05
CA GLU A 59 20.57 -0.73 -5.51
C GLU A 59 21.52 -0.19 -6.58
N THR A 60 21.49 -0.76 -7.80
CA THR A 60 22.39 -0.36 -8.90
C THR A 60 21.85 0.76 -9.77
N ASP A 61 20.56 0.69 -10.11
CA ASP A 61 19.92 1.58 -11.09
C ASP A 61 19.08 2.68 -10.43
N GLY A 62 18.92 2.62 -9.10
CA GLY A 62 18.09 3.52 -8.30
C GLY A 62 16.67 2.99 -8.07
N PRO A 63 15.83 3.65 -7.26
CA PRO A 63 14.47 3.19 -6.96
C PRO A 63 13.60 3.09 -8.22
N PHE A 64 12.57 2.24 -8.17
CA PHE A 64 11.55 2.17 -9.21
C PHE A 64 10.60 3.36 -9.09
N ALA A 65 10.34 4.04 -10.20
CA ALA A 65 9.42 5.19 -10.22
C ALA A 65 7.95 4.75 -10.31
N ASP A 66 7.71 3.67 -11.04
CA ASP A 66 6.38 3.13 -11.32
C ASP A 66 6.41 1.60 -11.42
N ASN A 67 5.24 0.98 -11.51
CA ASN A 67 5.13 -0.47 -11.60
C ASN A 67 5.67 -1.03 -12.93
N ASP A 68 5.66 -0.27 -14.02
CA ASP A 68 6.16 -0.70 -15.33
C ASP A 68 7.68 -0.70 -15.38
N ASP A 69 8.33 0.12 -14.56
CA ASP A 69 9.79 0.15 -14.38
C ASP A 69 10.35 -1.20 -13.88
N LEU A 70 9.53 -2.04 -13.25
CA LEU A 70 9.88 -3.44 -12.92
C LEU A 70 10.27 -4.27 -14.14
N CYS A 71 9.81 -3.92 -15.35
CA CYS A 71 10.19 -4.60 -16.58
C CYS A 71 11.67 -4.43 -16.95
N ARG A 72 12.41 -3.51 -16.33
CA ARG A 72 13.86 -3.41 -16.49
C ARG A 72 14.60 -4.60 -15.86
N VAL A 73 13.99 -5.27 -14.88
CA VAL A 73 14.60 -6.42 -14.19
C VAL A 73 14.59 -7.65 -15.12
N PRO A 74 15.77 -8.24 -15.43
CA PRO A 74 15.83 -9.40 -16.31
C PRO A 74 15.03 -10.59 -15.76
N GLY A 75 14.00 -10.99 -16.50
CA GLY A 75 13.08 -12.08 -16.14
C GLY A 75 11.71 -11.62 -15.66
N ILE A 76 11.48 -10.32 -15.48
CA ILE A 76 10.15 -9.74 -15.25
C ILE A 76 9.60 -9.25 -16.59
N GLY A 77 8.81 -10.10 -17.24
CA GLY A 77 8.06 -9.74 -18.43
C GLY A 77 6.67 -9.17 -18.11
N PRO A 78 5.94 -8.68 -19.12
CA PRO A 78 4.59 -8.10 -18.95
C PRO A 78 3.62 -9.09 -18.29
N LYS A 79 3.71 -10.39 -18.62
CA LYS A 79 2.89 -11.43 -17.99
C LYS A 79 3.14 -11.58 -16.49
N THR A 80 4.39 -11.43 -16.05
CA THR A 80 4.74 -11.49 -14.63
C THR A 80 4.25 -10.23 -13.93
N LEU A 81 4.47 -9.07 -14.57
CA LEU A 81 4.03 -7.79 -14.06
C LEU A 81 2.50 -7.75 -13.84
N ASP A 82 1.71 -8.17 -14.82
CA ASP A 82 0.24 -8.21 -14.71
C ASP A 82 -0.24 -9.10 -13.56
N ARG A 83 0.49 -10.18 -13.24
CA ARG A 83 0.15 -11.07 -12.12
C ARG A 83 0.46 -10.46 -10.76
N ILE A 84 1.51 -9.64 -10.67
CA ILE A 84 1.94 -9.06 -9.40
C ILE A 84 1.32 -7.69 -9.14
N ARG A 85 0.93 -6.93 -10.18
CA ARG A 85 0.30 -5.59 -10.09
C ARG A 85 -0.78 -5.46 -9.00
N PRO A 86 -1.70 -6.43 -8.78
CA PRO A 86 -2.71 -6.32 -7.73
C PRO A 86 -2.16 -6.33 -6.30
N TYR A 87 -0.93 -6.79 -6.11
CA TYR A 87 -0.24 -6.90 -4.83
C TYR A 87 0.84 -5.85 -4.67
N LEU A 88 1.02 -4.96 -5.65
CA LEU A 88 1.98 -3.87 -5.55
C LEU A 88 1.31 -2.68 -4.91
N ARG A 89 1.98 -2.11 -3.92
CA ARG A 89 1.54 -0.84 -3.36
C ARG A 89 1.58 0.21 -4.47
N PRO A 90 0.49 0.96 -4.73
CA PRO A 90 0.53 2.07 -5.65
C PRO A 90 1.56 3.08 -5.15
N MET A 91 2.63 3.26 -5.90
CA MET A 91 3.61 4.30 -5.61
C MET A 91 2.92 5.65 -5.83
N PRO A 92 3.04 6.60 -4.88
CA PRO A 92 2.60 7.95 -5.15
C PRO A 92 3.40 8.44 -6.36
N ASP A 93 2.69 8.82 -7.41
CA ASP A 93 3.27 9.51 -8.56
C ASP A 93 4.13 10.66 -8.02
N VAL A 94 5.45 10.55 -8.18
CA VAL A 94 6.41 11.52 -7.63
C VAL A 94 6.16 12.92 -8.22
N ASP A 95 5.49 13.00 -9.37
CA ASP A 95 5.07 14.26 -9.98
C ASP A 95 3.83 14.87 -9.30
N ASN A 96 3.01 14.06 -8.61
CA ASN A 96 1.76 14.48 -7.97
C ASN A 96 1.92 14.87 -6.49
N VAL A 97 3.09 14.63 -5.88
CA VAL A 97 3.40 15.12 -4.52
C VAL A 97 3.92 16.57 -4.54
N ALA A 98 4.36 17.06 -5.71
CA ALA A 98 4.96 18.39 -5.89
C ALA A 98 3.95 19.51 -6.20
N GLY A 99 2.64 19.25 -6.28
CA GLY A 99 1.70 20.32 -6.57
C GLY A 99 0.23 19.99 -6.36
N LYS A 100 -0.30 20.34 -5.18
CA LYS A 100 -1.47 21.22 -5.03
C LYS A 100 -1.62 21.72 -3.60
#